data_AF-A0A7S1PQL7-F1
#
_entry.id   AF-A0A7S1PQL7-F1
#
_cell.length_a   1.000
_cell.length_b   1.000
_cell.length_c   1.000
_cell.angle_alpha   90.00
_cell.angle_beta   90.00
_cell.angle_gamma   90.00
#
_symmetry.space_group_name_H-M   'P 1'
#
loop_
_entity.id
_entity.type
_entity.pdbx_description
1 polymer ?
#
loop_
_entity_poly.entity_id
_entity_poly.type
_entity_poly.pdbx_seq_one_letter_code
_entity_poly.pdbx_strand_id
1 'polypeptide(L)'
;MAGAPAPAHAGAAGARGSSRGPRLDAASSPVGGDGGRGPRAERSGGFGPRRGAGQGRDAFEAAGPLTCEPALEEEMGPQWHCGGARRWLWMHDGSRVNGWVEFGRGGLLTTSFGKGRNSGSWERRSSGEMVATFGKCHHVLELLPADEGRAPGFVLAERAMKDGSALRDRRPSRTCGLLDVGRPRMAQPG
;
A
#
# COMPACT_ATOMS: atom_id res chain seq x y z
N MET A 1 52.58 25.57 -8.62
CA MET A 1 52.17 25.80 -10.02
C MET A 1 52.43 24.51 -10.81
N ALA A 2 51.65 24.29 -11.87
CA ALA A 2 51.44 23.03 -12.62
C ALA A 2 50.49 22.04 -11.92
N GLY A 3 49.38 21.59 -12.49
CA GLY A 3 48.78 21.83 -13.81
C GLY A 3 47.68 20.78 -13.97
N ALA A 4 46.42 21.22 -14.09
CA ALA A 4 45.29 20.32 -14.32
C ALA A 4 45.29 19.78 -15.75
N PRO A 5 44.76 18.57 -15.96
CA PRO A 5 44.03 18.29 -17.19
C PRO A 5 42.58 17.84 -16.90
N ALA A 6 41.65 18.52 -17.55
CA ALA A 6 40.30 18.06 -17.86
C ALA A 6 40.14 18.16 -19.40
N PRO A 7 39.00 17.74 -19.99
CA PRO A 7 38.34 16.44 -19.95
C PRO A 7 38.28 15.81 -21.36
N ALA A 8 38.07 14.50 -21.47
CA ALA A 8 37.91 13.82 -22.75
C ALA A 8 36.43 13.65 -23.15
N HIS A 9 36.21 13.78 -24.45
CA HIS A 9 34.98 14.03 -25.21
C HIS A 9 34.09 12.79 -25.48
N ALA A 10 32.92 13.12 -26.06
CA ALA A 10 32.11 12.35 -27.02
C ALA A 10 31.19 11.28 -26.42
N GLY A 11 29.90 11.19 -26.73
CA GLY A 11 29.13 11.69 -27.88
C GLY A 11 28.41 10.49 -28.52
N ALA A 12 27.08 10.45 -28.53
CA ALA A 12 26.31 9.64 -29.47
C ALA A 12 24.83 10.04 -29.46
N ALA A 13 24.43 10.75 -30.50
CA ALA A 13 23.05 10.88 -30.94
C ALA A 13 22.70 9.71 -31.88
N GLY A 14 21.50 9.15 -31.75
CA GLY A 14 20.93 8.16 -32.66
C GLY A 14 19.83 7.37 -31.92
N ALA A 15 18.65 7.08 -32.46
CA ALA A 15 18.15 7.21 -33.81
C ALA A 15 16.62 7.34 -33.77
N ARG A 16 16.09 8.06 -34.76
CA ARG A 16 14.67 8.13 -35.10
C ARG A 16 14.30 6.83 -35.82
N GLY A 17 13.34 6.08 -35.28
CA GLY A 17 12.74 4.92 -35.93
C GLY A 17 11.25 5.15 -36.13
N SER A 18 10.88 5.73 -37.27
CA SER A 18 9.51 5.80 -37.78
C SER A 18 9.28 4.58 -38.68
N SER A 19 8.27 3.76 -38.40
CA SER A 19 7.66 2.91 -39.43
C SER A 19 6.18 2.66 -39.13
N ARG A 20 5.38 3.07 -40.11
CA ARG A 20 3.95 2.79 -40.26
C ARG A 20 3.75 1.31 -40.62
N GLY A 21 2.64 0.73 -40.19
CA GLY A 21 2.11 -0.54 -40.71
C GLY A 21 0.61 -0.68 -40.40
N PRO A 22 -0.17 -1.41 -41.22
CA PRO A 22 -1.50 -0.96 -41.66
C PRO A 22 -2.71 -1.51 -40.89
N ARG A 23 -3.85 -0.84 -41.14
CA ARG A 23 -5.24 -1.25 -40.88
C ARG A 23 -5.57 -2.63 -41.46
N LEU A 24 -6.40 -3.37 -40.74
CA LEU A 24 -7.34 -4.36 -41.30
C LEU A 24 -8.71 -4.22 -40.62
N ASP A 25 -9.66 -3.71 -41.41
CA ASP A 25 -11.01 -4.19 -41.67
C ASP A 25 -11.92 -4.74 -40.55
N ALA A 26 -13.00 -3.98 -40.35
CA ALA A 26 -14.41 -4.38 -40.43
C ALA A 26 -14.81 -5.84 -40.12
N ALA A 27 -15.72 -5.99 -39.15
CA ALA A 27 -16.92 -6.80 -39.34
C ALA A 27 -18.07 -6.35 -38.44
N SER A 28 -19.24 -6.34 -39.06
CA SER A 28 -20.56 -5.91 -38.61
C SER A 28 -21.18 -6.77 -37.49
N SER A 29 -22.22 -6.18 -36.90
CA SER A 29 -23.16 -6.64 -35.86
C SER A 29 -23.71 -8.08 -35.99
N PRO A 30 -24.38 -8.58 -34.92
CA PRO A 30 -25.85 -8.47 -34.97
C PRO A 30 -26.53 -8.01 -33.67
N VAL A 31 -27.63 -7.29 -33.91
CA VAL A 31 -28.81 -7.15 -33.06
C VAL A 31 -29.49 -8.52 -32.90
N GLY A 32 -29.97 -8.84 -31.70
CA GLY A 32 -31.02 -9.85 -31.50
C GLY A 32 -30.84 -10.67 -30.22
N GLY A 33 -31.82 -10.61 -29.31
CA GLY A 33 -31.83 -11.48 -28.12
C GLY A 33 -32.79 -11.04 -27.04
N ASP A 34 -34.08 -11.02 -27.39
CA ASP A 34 -35.22 -10.89 -26.48
C ASP A 34 -35.39 -12.13 -25.59
N GLY A 35 -36.06 -11.95 -24.45
CA GLY A 35 -36.76 -13.02 -23.73
C GLY A 35 -35.95 -13.87 -22.74
N GLY A 36 -36.15 -13.61 -21.45
CA GLY A 36 -35.66 -14.52 -20.41
C GLY A 36 -36.00 -14.17 -18.97
N ARG A 37 -37.21 -13.63 -18.69
CA ARG A 37 -37.74 -13.61 -17.31
C ARG A 37 -38.14 -15.04 -16.92
N GLY A 38 -37.20 -15.78 -16.34
CA GLY A 38 -37.43 -17.06 -15.67
C GLY A 38 -37.74 -16.89 -14.17
N PRO A 39 -38.45 -17.85 -13.56
CA PRO A 39 -39.22 -17.62 -12.35
C PRO A 39 -38.38 -17.55 -11.08
N ARG A 40 -38.76 -16.57 -10.28
CA ARG A 40 -38.48 -16.42 -8.85
C ARG A 40 -38.81 -17.73 -8.12
N ALA A 41 -37.80 -18.56 -7.89
CA ALA A 41 -37.89 -19.67 -6.95
C ALA A 41 -37.86 -19.09 -5.53
N GLU A 42 -39.05 -18.98 -4.95
CA GLU A 42 -39.24 -18.85 -3.51
C GLU A 42 -38.64 -20.07 -2.81
N ARG A 43 -37.40 -19.95 -2.32
CA ARG A 43 -36.89 -20.86 -1.29
C ARG A 43 -37.24 -20.32 0.08
N SER A 44 -38.51 -20.56 0.42
CA SER A 44 -38.99 -20.68 1.79
C SER A 44 -38.33 -21.91 2.42
N GLY A 45 -37.59 -21.73 3.52
CA GLY A 45 -37.18 -22.87 4.36
C GLY A 45 -35.79 -22.72 4.97
N GLY A 46 -35.75 -22.38 6.26
CA GLY A 46 -34.59 -22.69 7.11
C GLY A 46 -33.94 -21.53 7.84
N PHE A 47 -34.71 -20.60 8.41
CA PHE A 47 -34.24 -19.82 9.56
C PHE A 47 -34.11 -20.75 10.78
N GLY A 48 -33.07 -21.58 10.79
CA GLY A 48 -32.60 -22.22 12.02
C GLY A 48 -31.82 -21.19 12.84
N PRO A 49 -32.15 -20.94 14.11
CA PRO A 49 -31.31 -20.11 14.96
C PRO A 49 -30.01 -20.87 15.21
N ARG A 50 -28.94 -20.54 14.49
CA ARG A 50 -27.57 -20.93 14.91
C ARG A 50 -27.22 -20.13 16.17
N ARG A 51 -27.74 -20.60 17.31
CA ARG A 51 -27.18 -20.36 18.64
C ARG A 51 -25.83 -21.08 18.70
N GLY A 52 -24.82 -20.48 18.07
CA GLY A 52 -23.42 -20.76 18.35
C GLY A 52 -23.05 -20.00 19.62
N ALA A 53 -23.19 -20.67 20.75
CA ALA A 53 -22.72 -20.22 22.04
C ALA A 53 -21.20 -20.10 22.04
N GLY A 54 -20.71 -19.03 22.67
CA GLY A 54 -19.46 -19.02 23.43
C GLY A 54 -18.17 -19.27 22.65
N GLN A 55 -17.55 -18.20 22.18
CA GLN A 55 -16.10 -18.05 22.33
C GLN A 55 -15.85 -16.60 22.72
N GLY A 56 -15.11 -16.46 23.82
CA GLY A 56 -14.93 -15.22 24.57
C GLY A 56 -14.69 -14.04 23.64
N ARG A 57 -15.57 -13.05 23.72
CA ARG A 57 -15.07 -11.69 23.61
C ARG A 57 -14.19 -11.52 24.83
N ASP A 58 -12.91 -11.87 24.67
CA ASP A 58 -11.87 -11.34 25.53
C ASP A 58 -12.20 -9.87 25.66
N ALA A 59 -12.63 -9.50 26.87
CA ALA A 59 -12.61 -8.12 27.27
C ALA A 59 -11.14 -7.75 27.15
N PHE A 60 -10.77 -7.20 25.98
CA PHE A 60 -9.51 -6.52 25.80
C PHE A 60 -9.56 -5.40 26.83
N GLU A 61 -9.03 -5.75 27.99
CA GLU A 61 -8.63 -4.86 29.06
C GLU A 61 -8.09 -3.62 28.37
N ALA A 62 -8.69 -2.48 28.65
CA ALA A 62 -8.40 -1.22 27.98
C ALA A 62 -6.97 -0.83 28.33
N ALA A 63 -6.00 -1.46 27.67
CA ALA A 63 -4.59 -1.13 27.77
C ALA A 63 -4.51 0.37 27.55
N GLY A 64 -3.83 1.10 28.44
CA GLY A 64 -3.59 2.54 28.28
C GLY A 64 -3.02 2.84 26.89
N PRO A 65 -3.16 4.07 26.35
CA PRO A 65 -2.71 4.43 25.00
C PRO A 65 -1.32 3.85 24.75
N LEU A 66 -1.23 2.85 23.87
CA LEU A 66 0.06 2.29 23.46
C LEU A 66 0.73 3.41 22.67
N THR A 67 1.56 4.18 23.36
CA THR A 67 2.52 5.06 22.72
C THR A 67 3.54 4.15 22.09
N CYS A 68 3.32 3.81 20.82
CA CYS A 68 4.37 3.17 20.01
C CYS A 68 5.54 4.14 19.99
N GLU A 69 6.65 3.74 20.59
CA GLU A 69 7.92 4.44 20.45
C GLU A 69 8.23 4.60 18.95
N PRO A 70 8.66 5.77 18.49
CA PRO A 70 8.96 5.97 17.07
C PRO A 70 10.08 5.05 16.55
N ALA A 71 9.92 4.45 15.36
CA ALA A 71 10.91 3.54 14.73
C ALA A 71 12.23 4.22 14.36
N LEU A 72 13.38 3.64 14.70
CA LEU A 72 14.67 4.27 14.47
C LEU A 72 15.08 4.25 12.99
N GLU A 73 16.02 5.14 12.61
CA GLU A 73 16.56 5.20 11.25
C GLU A 73 17.26 3.89 10.86
N GLU A 74 17.96 3.25 11.80
CA GLU A 74 18.66 2.00 11.56
C GLU A 74 17.70 0.85 11.25
N GLU A 75 16.49 0.87 11.84
CA GLU A 75 15.44 -0.13 11.60
C GLU A 75 14.76 0.10 10.24
N MET A 76 14.39 1.35 9.93
CA MET A 76 13.65 1.71 8.71
C MET A 76 14.54 1.90 7.47
N GLY A 77 15.82 2.20 7.67
CA GLY A 77 16.71 2.69 6.63
C GLY A 77 16.49 4.18 6.29
N PRO A 78 17.54 4.87 5.83
CA PRO A 78 17.53 6.33 5.66
C PRO A 78 16.50 6.82 4.64
N GLN A 79 16.20 6.01 3.62
CA GLN A 79 15.25 6.39 2.57
C GLN A 79 13.80 6.36 3.06
N TRP A 80 13.45 5.44 3.97
CA TRP A 80 12.13 5.36 4.59
C TRP A 80 11.99 6.32 5.79
N HIS A 81 13.10 6.66 6.44
CA HIS A 81 13.16 7.59 7.58
C HIS A 81 13.48 9.03 7.12
N CYS A 82 12.78 9.52 6.09
CA CYS A 82 13.06 10.83 5.51
C CYS A 82 12.70 11.98 6.47
N GLY A 83 13.73 12.68 7.00
CA GLY A 83 13.53 13.81 7.91
C GLY A 83 12.93 13.45 9.26
N GLY A 84 13.11 12.20 9.72
CA GLY A 84 12.55 11.72 10.99
C GLY A 84 11.07 11.32 10.93
N ALA A 85 10.42 11.50 9.77
CA ALA A 85 9.02 11.15 9.56
C ALA A 85 8.87 9.64 9.38
N ARG A 86 7.87 9.08 10.07
CA ARG A 86 7.59 7.64 10.15
C ARG A 86 6.15 7.30 9.81
N ARG A 87 5.33 8.33 9.59
CA ARG A 87 3.95 8.22 9.19
C ARG A 87 3.83 8.43 7.70
N TRP A 88 3.04 7.58 7.07
CA TRP A 88 2.80 7.60 5.64
C TRP A 88 1.30 7.59 5.39
N LEU A 89 0.84 8.52 4.56
CA LEU A 89 -0.51 8.59 4.07
C LEU A 89 -0.74 7.45 3.08
N TRP A 90 -1.92 6.85 3.13
CA TRP A 90 -2.29 5.66 2.37
C TRP A 90 -3.46 5.95 1.43
N MET A 91 -3.31 5.61 0.16
CA MET A 91 -4.30 5.83 -0.90
C MET A 91 -4.54 4.52 -1.64
N HIS A 92 -5.73 3.93 -1.51
CA HIS A 92 -6.05 2.65 -2.15
C HIS A 92 -6.16 2.76 -3.68
N ASP A 93 -6.67 3.88 -4.18
CA ASP A 93 -6.89 4.18 -5.60
C ASP A 93 -5.78 5.04 -6.22
N GLY A 94 -4.81 5.46 -5.40
CA GLY A 94 -3.72 6.35 -5.79
C GLY A 94 -4.08 7.82 -5.96
N SER A 95 -5.30 8.22 -5.62
CA SER A 95 -5.79 9.60 -5.79
C SER A 95 -6.29 10.24 -4.50
N ARG A 96 -6.93 9.48 -3.61
CA ARG A 96 -7.53 9.98 -2.37
C ARG A 96 -6.92 9.32 -1.14
N VAL A 97 -6.51 10.13 -0.17
CA VAL A 97 -6.05 9.63 1.13
C VAL A 97 -7.22 8.94 1.84
N ASN A 98 -7.05 7.66 2.14
CA ASN A 98 -8.03 6.84 2.85
C ASN A 98 -7.63 6.54 4.30
N GLY A 99 -6.36 6.76 4.64
CA GLY A 99 -5.83 6.46 5.96
C GLY A 99 -4.34 6.74 6.06
N TRP A 100 -3.73 6.21 7.10
CA TRP A 100 -2.30 6.30 7.34
C TRP A 100 -1.77 5.05 8.04
N VAL A 101 -0.47 4.85 7.90
CA VAL A 101 0.33 3.89 8.66
C VAL A 101 1.50 4.60 9.31
N GLU A 102 1.90 4.19 10.50
CA GLU A 102 3.00 4.77 11.26
C GLU A 102 3.89 3.65 11.80
N PHE A 103 5.17 3.71 11.42
CA PHE A 103 6.18 2.74 11.81
C PHE A 103 6.73 3.08 13.20
N GLY A 104 6.52 2.18 14.15
CA GLY A 104 7.04 2.22 15.52
C GLY A 104 8.21 1.25 15.72
N ARG A 105 8.98 1.48 16.77
CA ARG A 105 10.18 0.72 17.13
C ARG A 105 9.89 -0.77 17.33
N GLY A 106 10.86 -1.62 17.05
CA GLY A 106 10.74 -3.07 17.25
C GLY A 106 9.71 -3.73 16.31
N GLY A 107 9.48 -3.14 15.14
CA GLY A 107 8.54 -3.67 14.16
C GLY A 107 7.07 -3.44 14.51
N LEU A 108 6.74 -2.54 15.43
CA LEU A 108 5.34 -2.21 15.74
C LEU A 108 4.74 -1.29 14.68
N LEU A 109 3.56 -1.61 14.16
CA LEU A 109 2.87 -0.78 13.16
C LEU A 109 1.57 -0.23 13.73
N THR A 110 1.36 1.08 13.64
CA THR A 110 0.07 1.69 13.96
C THR A 110 -0.63 2.08 12.67
N THR A 111 -1.94 1.86 12.58
CA THR A 111 -2.70 2.21 11.37
C THR A 111 -4.02 2.89 11.72
N SER A 112 -4.53 3.71 10.80
CA SER A 112 -5.89 4.25 10.90
C SER A 112 -6.99 3.27 10.46
N PHE A 113 -6.62 2.02 10.14
CA PHE A 113 -7.53 1.06 9.53
C PHE A 113 -8.16 0.12 10.56
N GLY A 114 -9.49 0.14 10.63
CA GLY A 114 -10.30 -0.78 11.45
C GLY A 114 -10.92 -0.15 12.69
N LYS A 115 -11.69 -0.94 13.43
CA LYS A 115 -12.38 -0.51 14.66
C LYS A 115 -11.50 -0.85 15.87
N GLY A 116 -10.83 0.15 16.43
CA GLY A 116 -9.97 -0.01 17.62
C GLY A 116 -8.49 0.24 17.34
N ARG A 117 -7.64 -0.01 18.34
CA ARG A 117 -6.18 0.10 18.22
C ARG A 117 -5.63 -1.09 17.45
N ASN A 118 -5.71 -1.02 16.13
CA ASN A 118 -5.13 -2.05 15.29
C ASN A 118 -3.62 -1.82 15.18
N SER A 119 -2.88 -2.51 16.05
CA SER A 119 -1.46 -2.75 15.91
C SER A 119 -1.24 -3.81 14.83
N GLY A 120 -0.46 -3.46 13.81
CA GLY A 120 0.17 -4.42 12.92
C GLY A 120 1.62 -4.66 13.32
N SER A 121 2.34 -5.35 12.46
CA SER A 121 3.79 -5.39 12.50
C SER A 121 4.39 -4.89 11.19
N TRP A 122 5.67 -4.56 11.21
CA TRP A 122 6.43 -4.26 10.01
C TRP A 122 7.86 -4.78 10.12
N GLU A 123 8.47 -4.98 8.96
CA GLU A 123 9.89 -5.29 8.84
C GLU A 123 10.43 -4.74 7.52
N ARG A 124 11.72 -4.43 7.50
CA ARG A 124 12.43 -4.04 6.27
C ARG A 124 13.22 -5.23 5.75
N ARG A 125 13.03 -5.55 4.47
CA ARG A 125 13.82 -6.60 3.79
C ARG A 125 15.19 -6.07 3.38
N SER A 126 16.13 -6.98 3.16
CA SER A 126 17.47 -6.65 2.64
C SER A 126 17.44 -5.99 1.25
N SER A 127 16.39 -6.25 0.46
CA SER A 127 16.09 -5.59 -0.82
C SER A 127 15.76 -4.09 -0.68
N GLY A 128 15.44 -3.62 0.53
CA GLY A 128 14.97 -2.26 0.79
C GLY A 128 13.44 -2.11 0.81
N GLU A 129 12.71 -3.16 0.43
CA GLU A 129 11.25 -3.20 0.53
C GLU A 129 10.79 -3.19 2.00
N MET A 130 9.63 -2.59 2.24
CA MET A 130 8.99 -2.57 3.56
C MET A 130 7.80 -3.54 3.55
N VAL A 131 7.77 -4.49 4.47
CA VAL A 131 6.62 -5.39 4.65
C VAL A 131 5.78 -4.88 5.80
N ALA A 132 4.61 -4.32 5.51
CA ALA A 132 3.64 -3.89 6.50
C ALA A 132 2.54 -4.95 6.66
N THR A 133 2.30 -5.39 7.88
CA THR A 133 1.39 -6.50 8.19
C THR A 133 0.26 -6.01 9.08
N PHE A 134 -0.92 -5.79 8.51
CA PHE A 134 -2.11 -5.37 9.26
C PHE A 134 -3.39 -5.97 8.67
N GLY A 135 -4.44 -6.04 9.47
CA GLY A 135 -5.64 -6.81 9.12
C GLY A 135 -5.28 -8.27 8.82
N LYS A 136 -5.73 -8.76 7.66
CA LYS A 136 -5.51 -10.15 7.20
C LYS A 136 -4.39 -10.30 6.16
N CYS A 137 -3.60 -9.26 5.93
CA CYS A 137 -2.66 -9.24 4.81
C CYS A 137 -1.26 -8.80 5.22
N HIS A 138 -0.30 -9.24 4.40
CA HIS A 138 1.02 -8.66 4.25
C HIS A 138 0.98 -7.72 3.05
N HIS A 139 1.59 -6.55 3.20
CA HIS A 139 1.69 -5.51 2.19
C HIS A 139 3.16 -5.27 1.91
N VAL A 140 3.64 -5.63 0.72
CA VAL A 140 5.03 -5.36 0.30
C VAL A 140 5.03 -4.00 -0.38
N LEU A 141 5.75 -3.06 0.23
CA LEU A 141 5.83 -1.68 -0.20
C LEU A 141 7.20 -1.41 -0.81
N GLU A 142 7.19 -0.91 -2.03
CA GLU A 142 8.39 -0.43 -2.71
C GLU A 142 8.46 1.09 -2.58
N LEU A 143 9.62 1.58 -2.17
CA LEU A 143 9.85 3.00 -2.02
C LEU A 143 10.02 3.65 -3.41
N LEU A 144 9.28 4.73 -3.64
CA LEU A 144 9.54 5.65 -4.73
C LEU A 144 10.46 6.76 -4.20
N PRO A 145 11.64 6.96 -4.82
CA PRO A 145 12.56 7.99 -4.37
C PRO A 145 11.91 9.38 -4.45
N ALA A 146 12.45 10.30 -3.66
CA ALA A 146 12.08 11.70 -3.77
C ALA A 146 12.53 12.23 -5.14
N ASP A 147 11.63 12.95 -5.82
CA ASP A 147 11.93 13.71 -7.03
C ASP A 147 12.07 15.20 -6.68
N GLU A 148 12.61 16.01 -7.59
CA GLU A 148 12.76 17.47 -7.38
C GLU A 148 11.42 18.11 -6.95
N GLY A 149 11.38 18.58 -5.70
CA GLY A 149 10.20 19.23 -5.12
C GLY A 149 9.10 18.27 -4.61
N ARG A 150 9.31 16.95 -4.63
CA ARG A 150 8.32 15.96 -4.17
C ARG A 150 8.89 15.07 -3.06
N ALA A 151 8.16 14.98 -1.96
CA ALA A 151 8.46 14.03 -0.89
C ALA A 151 8.42 12.58 -1.40
N PRO A 152 9.21 11.66 -0.82
CA PRO A 152 9.20 10.27 -1.23
C PRO A 152 7.81 9.64 -1.05
N GLY A 153 7.53 8.65 -1.89
CA GLY A 153 6.28 7.88 -1.86
C GLY A 153 6.56 6.40 -1.75
N PHE A 154 5.50 5.60 -1.74
CA PHE A 154 5.64 4.15 -1.98
C PHE A 154 4.54 3.66 -2.90
N VAL A 155 4.75 2.49 -3.50
CA VAL A 155 3.72 1.71 -4.18
C VAL A 155 3.58 0.34 -3.52
N LEU A 156 2.36 -0.18 -3.52
CA LEU A 156 2.09 -1.55 -3.08
C LEU A 156 2.46 -2.50 -4.23
N ALA A 157 3.60 -3.17 -4.10
CA ALA A 157 4.12 -4.12 -5.10
C ALA A 157 3.39 -5.46 -5.01
N GLU A 158 3.24 -5.99 -3.80
CA GLU A 158 2.59 -7.25 -3.54
C GLU A 158 1.64 -7.15 -2.35
N ARG A 159 0.59 -7.95 -2.41
CA ARG A 159 -0.27 -8.21 -1.26
C ARG A 159 -0.46 -9.72 -1.13
N ALA A 160 -0.24 -10.23 0.06
CA ALA A 160 -0.46 -11.64 0.37
C ALA A 160 -1.39 -11.77 1.57
N MET A 161 -2.22 -12.82 1.60
CA MET A 161 -3.00 -13.14 2.80
C MET A 161 -2.10 -13.79 3.85
N LYS A 162 -2.33 -13.48 5.13
CA LYS A 162 -1.58 -14.07 6.25
C LYS A 162 -1.70 -15.58 6.33
N ASP A 163 -2.83 -16.12 5.88
CA ASP A 163 -3.12 -17.55 5.85
C ASP A 163 -2.64 -18.24 4.57
N GLY A 164 -1.96 -17.51 3.68
CA GLY A 164 -1.49 -18.03 2.38
C GLY A 164 -2.60 -18.25 1.35
N SER A 165 -3.86 -17.93 1.66
CA SER A 165 -4.95 -18.06 0.71
C SER A 165 -4.79 -17.09 -0.47
N ALA A 166 -5.26 -17.53 -1.64
CA ALA A 166 -5.26 -16.69 -2.83
C ALA A 166 -6.09 -15.42 -2.59
N LEU A 167 -5.54 -14.27 -2.98
CA LEU A 167 -6.32 -13.05 -3.08
C LEU A 167 -7.46 -13.29 -4.08
N ARG A 168 -8.67 -12.86 -3.71
CA ARG A 168 -9.79 -12.86 -4.66
C ARG A 168 -9.38 -12.06 -5.90
N ASP A 169 -9.73 -12.56 -7.09
CA ASP A 169 -9.51 -11.91 -8.40
C ASP A 169 -10.15 -10.52 -8.48
N ARG A 170 -9.50 -9.56 -7.85
CA ARG A 170 -9.76 -8.14 -8.00
C ARG A 170 -8.61 -7.57 -8.81
N ARG A 171 -8.95 -6.70 -9.76
CA ARG A 171 -7.95 -5.89 -10.45
C ARG A 171 -6.99 -5.32 -9.42
N PRO A 172 -5.67 -5.42 -9.66
CA PRO A 172 -4.68 -4.89 -8.72
C PRO A 172 -4.99 -3.41 -8.48
N SER A 173 -5.30 -3.07 -7.24
CA SER A 173 -5.47 -1.69 -6.82
C SER A 173 -4.11 -1.02 -6.89
N ARG A 174 -4.01 0.14 -7.55
CA ARG A 174 -2.81 0.98 -7.57
C ARG A 174 -2.64 1.70 -6.23
N THR A 175 -2.52 0.92 -5.17
CA THR A 175 -2.35 1.46 -3.83
C THR A 175 -0.97 2.09 -3.75
N CYS A 176 -0.92 3.34 -3.31
CA CYS A 176 0.31 4.06 -3.08
C CYS A 176 0.23 4.83 -1.76
N GLY A 177 1.36 5.35 -1.34
CA GLY A 177 1.43 6.24 -0.20
C GLY A 177 2.40 7.37 -0.41
N LEU A 178 2.24 8.38 0.44
CA LEU A 178 3.08 9.57 0.47
C LEU A 178 3.53 9.80 1.90
N LEU A 179 4.75 10.29 2.06
CA LEU A 179 5.24 10.69 3.36
C LEU A 179 4.31 11.75 3.98
N ASP A 180 3.85 11.52 5.20
CA ASP A 180 3.05 12.50 5.92
C ASP A 180 3.98 13.58 6.50
N VAL A 181 4.27 14.59 5.68
CA VAL A 181 5.02 15.79 6.10
C VAL A 181 4.17 16.75 6.98
N GLY A 182 2.95 16.34 7.32
CA GLY A 182 1.92 17.13 8.00
C GLY A 182 2.22 17.46 9.46
N ARG A 183 2.72 18.70 9.63
CA ARG A 183 3.09 19.44 10.85
C ARG A 183 4.09 18.74 11.78
N PRO A 184 5.22 19.40 12.12
CA PRO A 184 6.06 18.92 13.21
C PRO A 184 5.16 18.75 14.42
N ARG A 185 5.11 17.53 14.98
CA ARG A 185 4.60 17.34 16.33
C ARG A 185 5.43 18.29 17.17
N MET A 186 4.85 19.43 17.58
CA MET A 186 5.50 20.27 18.57
C MET A 186 5.77 19.32 19.73
N ALA A 187 7.05 19.09 20.01
CA ALA A 187 7.47 18.25 21.11
C ALA A 187 6.65 18.70 22.32
N GLN A 188 5.85 17.82 22.89
CA GLN A 188 5.22 18.16 24.15
C GLN A 188 6.38 18.40 25.12
N PRO A 189 6.50 19.61 25.71
CA PRO A 189 7.52 19.85 26.71
C PRO A 189 7.30 18.83 27.84
N GLY A 190 8.36 18.08 28.14
CA GLY A 190 8.38 17.12 29.23
C GLY A 190 8.39 17.78 30.59
#